data_AF-A0A1A8JPJ3-F1
#
_entry.id   AF-A0A1A8JPJ3-F1
#
_cell.length_a   1.000
_cell.length_b   1.000
_cell.length_c   1.000
_cell.angle_alpha   90.00
_cell.angle_beta   90.00
_cell.angle_gamma   90.00
#
_symmetry.space_group_name_H-M   'P 1'
#
loop_
_entity.id
_entity.type
_entity.pdbx_description
1 polymer ?
#
loop_
_entity_poly.entity_id
_entity_poly.type
_entity_poly.pdbx_seq_one_letter_code
_entity_poly.pdbx_strand_id
1 'polypeptide(L)'
;QHHADYEAPPDPHPRRLLLSGPPQIGKTGAYLQFLRILFRMLIRLLEVDVYDEEEDGEEETSDVTAPVHSQWPDIEEVRKLPFDPSPRDPKFKKASPVYCDKMPKSSGGFKQEESHRQAKRVTKSIRLSRFAAHNSFHHCEQCHHYCEAVPATQLSECSLHAFTFCSSMLGEEVQLQFFIPKSKEQHFVFSQEGSHLESLRLPLASKDPDLLKSPIFTPTTGRQENGLLNLFHAMEGADHLHILVVKQFELHHYRKYWPNHILLVLPAMFNNAGVGAARFMIKELSYHNLELERNRLEEQGVKRQDVWPFIVMIDDSCVQWNTCQSADGSDTSDGGFSLSNVSLKSVLQQMENTPKISLYAMCGIRKWSSSLPCRSPSSPFSRCHLHDFVMLNVDLTQNVQYDLNRYGCEEVDFNLRVNSSGLLLCRFNNFFLMKKHIPVGGNKDFVVKPKLMEIENKASISPSQYVCAPDSEQTLLEAPAQFLLESFLQNCSHRLFPKAVQNRNNPVLSIDSYLNLSPEITVCYINSRPHSTNLNHQGLVFSGLLLYLCDSFVVSGLLKRFRFLKGATLCVICQDRSSLRQTIVRLELEDEWQFRLRDEFQTANCSEDRPLYFLTGRHV
;
A
#
# COMPACT_ATOMS: atom_id res chain seq x y z
N GLN A 1 18.18 60.94 -11.56
CA GLN A 1 17.54 59.66 -11.95
C GLN A 1 17.56 58.75 -10.74
N HIS A 2 16.42 58.62 -10.05
CA HIS A 2 16.31 57.69 -8.93
C HIS A 2 15.97 56.31 -9.49
N HIS A 3 16.82 55.32 -9.24
CA HIS A 3 16.52 53.92 -9.53
C HIS A 3 15.32 53.48 -8.70
N ALA A 4 14.47 52.62 -9.28
CA ALA A 4 13.16 52.24 -8.73
C ALA A 4 13.18 51.51 -7.37
N ASP A 5 14.34 51.25 -6.77
CA ASP A 5 14.51 50.47 -5.53
C ASP A 5 15.27 51.23 -4.42
N TYR A 6 15.37 52.56 -4.46
CA TYR A 6 16.09 53.32 -3.42
C TYR A 6 15.49 53.19 -2.00
N GLU A 7 14.19 52.90 -1.89
CA GLU A 7 13.46 52.87 -0.61
C GLU A 7 12.88 51.48 -0.24
N ALA A 8 13.25 50.42 -0.95
CA ALA A 8 12.66 49.10 -0.72
C ALA A 8 13.28 48.36 0.49
N PRO A 9 12.48 47.65 1.32
CA PRO A 9 12.98 46.84 2.43
C PRO A 9 13.95 45.76 1.94
N PRO A 10 14.94 45.37 2.77
CA PRO A 10 16.03 44.45 2.38
C PRO A 10 15.57 43.01 2.07
N ASP A 11 14.31 42.68 2.35
CA ASP A 11 13.76 41.35 2.10
C ASP A 11 13.25 41.23 0.64
N PRO A 12 13.86 40.35 -0.19
CA PRO A 12 13.45 40.18 -1.57
C PRO A 12 12.06 39.52 -1.65
N HIS A 13 11.10 40.22 -2.26
CA HIS A 13 9.77 39.67 -2.53
C HIS A 13 9.89 38.48 -3.51
N PRO A 14 9.33 37.29 -3.22
CA PRO A 14 9.59 36.05 -3.96
C PRO A 14 9.12 36.06 -5.43
N ARG A 15 8.30 37.04 -5.82
CA ARG A 15 7.84 37.25 -7.21
C ARG A 15 8.61 38.34 -7.98
N ARG A 16 9.61 39.00 -7.38
CA ARG A 16 10.40 40.09 -7.99
C ARG A 16 11.78 39.60 -8.47
N LEU A 17 11.78 38.57 -9.30
CA LEU A 17 12.99 37.93 -9.85
C LEU A 17 13.92 38.88 -10.63
N LEU A 18 13.35 39.88 -11.30
CA LEU A 18 14.09 40.88 -12.08
C LEU A 18 14.71 42.01 -11.25
N LEU A 19 14.30 42.15 -9.98
CA LEU A 19 14.71 43.24 -9.08
C LEU A 19 15.55 42.73 -7.90
N SER A 20 15.75 41.42 -7.78
CA SER A 20 16.63 40.81 -6.79
C SER A 20 18.06 40.74 -7.32
N GLY A 21 18.90 41.71 -6.97
CA GLY A 21 20.33 41.71 -7.30
C GLY A 21 21.15 42.63 -6.40
N PRO A 22 22.48 42.43 -6.31
CA PRO A 22 23.38 43.36 -5.63
C PRO A 22 23.18 44.81 -6.11
N PRO A 23 23.34 45.82 -5.23
CA PRO A 23 23.27 47.23 -5.63
C PRO A 23 24.34 47.55 -6.69
N GLN A 24 24.02 48.47 -7.61
CA GLN A 24 24.92 49.00 -8.66
C GLN A 24 25.27 48.06 -9.83
N ILE A 25 24.46 47.04 -10.11
CA ILE A 25 24.66 46.23 -11.32
C ILE A 25 23.99 46.90 -12.54
N GLY A 26 24.76 47.13 -13.62
CA GLY A 26 24.21 47.61 -14.90
C GLY A 26 23.24 46.61 -15.56
N LYS A 27 22.52 47.03 -16.61
CA LYS A 27 21.47 46.22 -17.29
C LYS A 27 21.91 44.78 -17.62
N THR A 28 23.13 44.62 -18.13
CA THR A 28 23.70 43.31 -18.48
C THR A 28 23.88 42.41 -17.27
N GLY A 29 24.36 42.94 -16.15
CA GLY A 29 24.54 42.14 -14.95
C GLY A 29 23.22 41.82 -14.24
N ALA A 30 22.20 42.69 -14.35
CA ALA A 30 20.84 42.34 -13.90
C ALA A 30 20.27 41.17 -14.71
N TYR A 31 20.49 41.15 -16.03
CA TYR A 31 20.11 40.03 -16.90
C TYR A 31 20.84 38.72 -16.54
N LEU A 32 22.16 38.78 -16.31
CA LEU A 32 22.93 37.61 -15.88
C LEU A 32 22.51 37.10 -14.49
N GLN A 33 22.17 38.01 -13.57
CA GLN A 33 21.66 37.65 -12.26
C GLN A 33 20.27 36.98 -12.36
N PHE A 34 19.39 37.52 -13.21
CA PHE A 34 18.10 36.88 -13.52
C PHE A 34 18.32 35.47 -14.10
N LEU A 35 19.18 35.30 -15.10
CA LEU A 35 19.52 34.00 -15.68
C LEU A 35 20.07 33.03 -14.63
N ARG A 36 20.93 33.51 -13.71
CA ARG A 36 21.48 32.70 -12.62
C ARG A 36 20.40 32.24 -11.65
N ILE A 37 19.45 33.11 -11.29
CA ILE A 37 18.33 32.75 -10.42
C ILE A 37 17.39 31.77 -11.14
N LEU A 38 17.06 32.03 -12.40
CA LEU A 38 16.25 31.15 -13.24
C LEU A 38 16.89 29.76 -13.35
N PHE A 39 18.19 29.69 -13.64
CA PHE A 39 18.94 28.44 -13.71
C PHE A 39 18.90 27.66 -12.39
N ARG A 40 19.06 28.34 -11.24
CA ARG A 40 18.93 27.72 -9.91
C ARG A 40 17.51 27.22 -9.64
N MET A 41 16.48 27.96 -10.06
CA MET A 41 15.09 27.53 -9.93
C MET A 41 14.81 26.30 -10.81
N LEU A 42 15.31 26.28 -12.04
CA LEU A 42 15.18 25.14 -12.96
C LEU A 42 15.86 23.88 -12.39
N ILE A 43 17.04 24.00 -11.79
CA ILE A 43 17.69 22.87 -11.10
C ILE A 43 16.81 22.36 -9.95
N ARG A 44 16.30 23.26 -9.10
CA ARG A 44 15.42 22.89 -7.98
C ARG A 44 14.11 22.24 -8.41
N LEU A 45 13.59 22.56 -9.61
CA LEU A 45 12.41 21.89 -10.17
C LEU A 45 12.71 20.46 -10.63
N LEU A 46 13.97 20.15 -10.96
CA LEU A 46 14.42 18.81 -11.33
C LEU A 46 14.82 17.97 -10.12
N GLU A 47 14.97 18.57 -8.94
CA GLU A 47 15.27 17.86 -7.70
C GLU A 47 14.00 17.58 -6.92
N VAL A 48 13.87 16.35 -6.42
CA VAL A 48 12.78 15.94 -5.55
C VAL A 48 13.32 15.21 -4.35
N ASP A 49 12.68 15.44 -3.19
CA ASP A 49 12.94 14.65 -1.99
C ASP A 49 12.28 13.28 -2.14
N VAL A 50 13.09 12.22 -2.10
CA VAL A 50 12.61 10.83 -2.06
C VAL A 50 12.89 10.24 -0.69
N TYR A 51 12.10 9.26 -0.26
CA TYR A 51 12.39 8.50 0.96
C TYR A 51 13.65 7.66 0.76
N ASP A 52 14.53 7.69 1.75
CA ASP A 52 15.69 6.80 1.85
C ASP A 52 15.26 5.57 2.66
N GLU A 53 14.97 4.48 1.95
CA GLU A 53 14.27 3.31 2.50
C GLU A 53 15.28 2.21 2.86
N GLU A 54 16.18 2.49 3.80
CA GLU A 54 17.12 1.48 4.31
C GLU A 54 16.35 0.37 5.06
N GLU A 55 16.44 -0.87 4.56
CA GLU A 55 15.86 -2.04 5.23
C GLU A 55 16.77 -2.50 6.39
N ASP A 56 16.19 -2.67 7.58
CA ASP A 56 16.93 -3.13 8.76
C ASP A 56 17.43 -4.58 8.56
N GLY A 57 18.76 -4.75 8.57
CA GLY A 57 19.49 -6.00 8.83
C GLY A 57 19.17 -7.21 7.96
N GLU A 58 19.49 -7.21 6.65
CA GLU A 58 19.73 -8.46 5.94
C GLU A 58 20.88 -9.21 6.64
N GLU A 59 20.59 -10.10 7.59
CA GLU A 59 21.59 -11.05 8.09
C GLU A 59 21.96 -11.96 6.91
N GLU A 60 23.22 -11.86 6.49
CA GLU A 60 23.92 -12.65 5.47
C GLU A 60 23.86 -14.15 5.80
N THR A 61 22.69 -14.76 5.68
CA THR A 61 22.47 -16.18 5.99
C THR A 61 21.98 -16.93 4.76
N SER A 62 22.71 -16.76 3.66
CA SER A 62 22.68 -17.73 2.58
C SER A 62 24.08 -17.94 2.02
N ASP A 63 24.76 -18.97 2.53
CA ASP A 63 25.83 -19.70 1.83
C ASP A 63 25.29 -20.45 0.60
N VAL A 64 24.34 -19.83 -0.13
CA VAL A 64 23.85 -20.34 -1.40
C VAL A 64 24.37 -19.37 -2.44
N THR A 65 25.50 -19.75 -3.03
CA THR A 65 26.01 -19.20 -4.28
C THR A 65 25.00 -19.53 -5.37
N ALA A 66 23.88 -18.79 -5.42
CA ALA A 66 23.04 -18.76 -6.60
C ALA A 66 23.89 -18.12 -7.73
N PRO A 67 23.81 -18.65 -8.96
CA PRO A 67 24.56 -18.07 -10.07
C PRO A 67 24.17 -16.58 -10.18
N VAL A 68 25.19 -15.72 -10.23
CA VAL A 68 25.12 -14.25 -10.19
C VAL A 68 24.37 -13.64 -11.40
N HIS A 69 23.71 -14.44 -12.24
CA HIS A 69 23.39 -14.05 -13.62
C HIS A 69 22.05 -14.55 -14.20
N SER A 70 21.04 -14.86 -13.38
CA SER A 70 19.69 -15.05 -13.94
C SER A 70 18.93 -13.71 -13.99
N GLN A 71 18.66 -13.22 -15.20
CA GLN A 71 17.76 -12.08 -15.45
C GLN A 71 16.32 -12.40 -14.98
N TRP A 72 15.98 -13.68 -14.90
CA TRP A 72 14.65 -14.22 -14.63
C TRP A 72 14.65 -15.15 -13.42
N PRO A 73 13.63 -15.08 -12.56
CA PRO A 73 13.51 -16.02 -11.46
C PRO A 73 13.19 -17.43 -11.98
N ASP A 74 13.93 -18.44 -11.53
CA ASP A 74 13.53 -19.84 -11.69
C ASP A 74 12.48 -20.19 -10.62
N ILE A 75 11.36 -20.75 -11.04
CA ILE A 75 10.28 -21.16 -10.15
C ILE A 75 10.72 -22.18 -9.10
N GLU A 76 11.58 -23.13 -9.45
CA GLU A 76 12.00 -24.18 -8.52
C GLU A 76 13.00 -23.63 -7.49
N GLU A 77 13.77 -22.61 -7.85
CA GLU A 77 14.64 -21.89 -6.92
C GLU A 77 13.82 -21.00 -5.99
N VAL A 78 12.89 -20.21 -6.53
CA VAL A 78 12.04 -19.31 -5.72
C VAL A 78 11.19 -20.11 -4.75
N ARG A 79 10.63 -21.26 -5.14
CA ARG A 79 9.84 -22.12 -4.24
C ARG A 79 10.66 -22.61 -3.03
N LYS A 80 11.97 -22.80 -3.17
CA LYS A 80 12.88 -23.21 -2.09
C LYS A 80 13.27 -22.07 -1.15
N LEU A 81 13.19 -20.81 -1.60
CA LEU A 81 13.52 -19.67 -0.75
C LEU A 81 12.54 -19.57 0.44
N PRO A 82 13.02 -19.29 1.66
CA PRO A 82 12.15 -19.04 2.79
C PRO A 82 11.45 -17.69 2.62
N PHE A 83 10.17 -17.63 3.00
CA PHE A 83 9.46 -16.36 3.09
C PHE A 83 9.88 -15.61 4.36
N ASP A 84 10.31 -14.36 4.21
CA ASP A 84 10.57 -13.46 5.33
C ASP A 84 9.27 -12.75 5.76
N PRO A 85 8.70 -13.09 6.94
CA PRO A 85 7.47 -12.48 7.41
C PRO A 85 7.69 -11.11 8.05
N SER A 86 8.94 -10.65 8.23
CA SER A 86 9.24 -9.41 8.93
C SER A 86 8.89 -8.18 8.06
N PRO A 87 8.07 -7.24 8.53
CA PRO A 87 7.77 -6.01 7.79
C PRO A 87 8.98 -5.04 7.87
N ARG A 88 10.01 -5.30 7.07
CA ARG A 88 11.30 -4.55 7.07
C ARG A 88 11.22 -3.13 6.51
N ASP A 89 10.21 -2.85 5.71
CA ASP A 89 10.03 -1.55 5.09
C ASP A 89 9.90 -0.45 6.17
N PRO A 90 10.68 0.65 6.10
CA PRO A 90 10.66 1.70 7.11
C PRO A 90 9.29 2.32 7.38
N LYS A 91 8.32 2.20 6.45
CA LYS A 91 6.92 2.63 6.72
C LYS A 91 6.26 1.84 7.85
N PHE A 92 6.73 0.62 8.12
CA PHE A 92 6.25 -0.26 9.17
C PHE A 92 7.14 -0.28 10.41
N LYS A 93 8.06 0.69 10.59
CA LYS A 93 8.90 0.77 11.80
C LYS A 93 8.09 0.85 13.12
N LYS A 94 6.85 1.34 13.04
CA LYS A 94 5.89 1.38 14.17
C LYS A 94 4.88 0.23 14.15
N ALA A 95 5.07 -0.77 13.29
CA ALA A 95 4.24 -1.96 13.22
C ALA A 95 4.80 -3.04 14.14
N SER A 96 3.94 -3.99 14.53
CA SER A 96 4.38 -5.17 15.25
C SER A 96 5.30 -6.05 14.40
N PRO A 97 6.43 -6.51 14.95
CA PRO A 97 7.22 -7.52 14.26
C PRO A 97 6.42 -8.84 14.18
N VAL A 98 6.52 -9.53 13.04
CA VAL A 98 5.89 -10.84 12.84
C VAL A 98 6.87 -11.93 13.24
N TYR A 99 6.46 -12.83 14.14
CA TYR A 99 7.30 -13.90 14.67
C TYR A 99 7.89 -14.78 13.56
N CYS A 100 9.19 -15.09 13.68
CA CYS A 100 9.87 -16.10 12.88
C CYS A 100 10.93 -16.82 13.72
N ASP A 101 11.21 -18.09 13.41
CA ASP A 101 12.13 -18.95 14.18
C ASP A 101 13.56 -18.39 14.22
N LYS A 102 13.94 -17.61 13.21
CA LYS A 102 15.27 -17.00 13.05
C LYS A 102 15.39 -15.62 13.68
N MET A 103 14.41 -15.14 14.46
CA MET A 103 14.51 -13.82 15.07
C MET A 103 15.74 -13.73 16.00
N PRO A 104 16.59 -12.70 15.84
CA PRO A 104 17.69 -12.49 16.78
C PRO A 104 17.12 -12.26 18.17
N LYS A 105 17.58 -13.09 19.13
CA LYS A 105 17.28 -12.96 20.56
C LYS A 105 17.96 -11.67 21.05
N SER A 106 17.28 -10.54 20.94
CA SER A 106 17.86 -9.24 21.31
C SER A 106 18.02 -9.15 22.83
N SER A 107 19.25 -9.36 23.31
CA SER A 107 19.77 -8.74 24.53
C SER A 107 20.13 -7.29 24.20
N GLY A 108 19.16 -6.38 24.31
CA GLY A 108 19.38 -4.96 24.07
C GLY A 108 18.08 -4.18 24.18
N GLY A 109 17.86 -3.53 25.32
CA GLY A 109 16.67 -2.74 25.56
C GLY A 109 16.48 -1.67 24.49
N PHE A 110 15.26 -1.54 23.98
CA PHE A 110 14.84 -0.34 23.27
C PHE A 110 15.09 0.85 24.20
N LYS A 111 16.13 1.65 23.92
CA LYS A 111 16.38 2.89 24.67
C LYS A 111 15.16 3.79 24.50
N GLN A 112 14.43 3.95 25.60
CA GLN A 112 13.13 4.62 25.69
C GLN A 112 13.25 6.16 25.65
N GLU A 113 14.26 6.72 24.97
CA GLU A 113 14.59 8.15 25.05
C GLU A 113 14.25 8.99 23.79
N GLU A 114 13.60 8.42 22.76
CA GLU A 114 13.07 9.21 21.62
C GLU A 114 11.57 9.00 21.38
N SER A 115 10.79 8.67 22.41
CA SER A 115 9.38 8.26 22.29
C SER A 115 8.36 9.38 22.03
N HIS A 116 8.76 10.65 21.84
CA HIS A 116 7.81 11.75 21.62
C HIS A 116 8.04 12.64 20.37
N ARG A 117 9.01 12.32 19.52
CA ARG A 117 9.11 12.97 18.19
C ARG A 117 8.82 11.92 17.14
N GLN A 118 7.84 12.17 16.27
CA GLN A 118 7.63 11.35 15.07
C GLN A 118 9.00 11.24 14.37
N ALA A 119 9.64 10.07 14.41
CA ALA A 119 10.87 9.84 13.68
C ALA A 119 10.57 10.08 12.20
N LYS A 120 10.93 11.26 11.72
CA LYS A 120 10.66 11.70 10.36
C LYS A 120 11.46 10.76 9.46
N ARG A 121 10.77 10.07 8.56
CA ARG A 121 11.41 9.19 7.57
C ARG A 121 12.48 10.01 6.85
N VAL A 122 13.68 9.45 6.74
CA VAL A 122 14.81 10.13 6.12
C VAL A 122 14.49 10.35 4.64
N THR A 123 14.80 11.54 4.15
CA THR A 123 14.61 11.89 2.74
C THR A 123 15.92 12.37 2.15
N LYS A 124 16.15 12.05 0.88
CA LYS A 124 17.30 12.50 0.12
C LYS A 124 16.83 13.21 -1.14
N SER A 125 17.43 14.37 -1.43
CA SER A 125 17.18 15.09 -2.68
C SER A 125 17.86 14.34 -3.82
N ILE A 126 17.09 13.99 -4.84
CA ILE A 126 17.56 13.30 -6.04
C ILE A 126 17.07 14.05 -7.28
N ARG A 127 17.93 14.12 -8.29
CA ARG A 127 17.56 14.64 -9.60
C ARG A 127 16.67 13.64 -10.34
N LEU A 128 15.53 14.11 -10.84
CA LEU A 128 14.60 13.36 -11.66
C LEU A 128 15.31 12.84 -12.92
N SER A 129 15.11 11.56 -13.20
CA SER A 129 15.48 10.95 -14.46
C SER A 129 14.52 11.36 -15.58
N ARG A 130 14.90 11.07 -16.82
CA ARG A 130 14.03 11.24 -17.99
C ARG A 130 12.79 10.33 -18.00
N PHE A 131 12.75 9.33 -17.11
CA PHE A 131 11.67 8.35 -17.00
C PHE A 131 10.79 8.57 -15.76
N ALA A 132 10.89 9.75 -15.15
CA ALA A 132 10.13 10.04 -13.95
C ALA A 132 8.62 10.13 -14.21
N ALA A 133 7.83 9.72 -13.23
CA ALA A 133 6.42 10.05 -13.15
C ALA A 133 6.24 11.49 -12.63
N HIS A 134 5.24 12.18 -13.13
CA HIS A 134 5.01 13.59 -12.84
C HIS A 134 3.62 13.87 -12.26
N ASN A 135 3.49 15.00 -11.57
CA ASN A 135 2.23 15.50 -11.02
C ASN A 135 1.50 16.41 -12.03
N SER A 136 0.38 16.99 -11.63
CA SER A 136 -0.47 17.81 -12.49
C SER A 136 0.16 19.14 -12.93
N PHE A 137 1.31 19.52 -12.37
CA PHE A 137 2.01 20.78 -12.70
C PHE A 137 3.07 20.62 -13.80
N HIS A 138 3.27 19.39 -14.31
CA HIS A 138 4.24 19.14 -15.37
C HIS A 138 3.61 19.32 -16.76
N HIS A 139 4.06 20.36 -17.47
CA HIS A 139 3.56 20.72 -18.80
C HIS A 139 4.72 20.75 -19.81
N CYS A 140 5.09 19.57 -20.32
CA CYS A 140 6.01 19.45 -21.46
C CYS A 140 5.21 19.17 -22.73
N GLU A 141 5.77 19.53 -23.89
CA GLU A 141 5.13 19.34 -25.22
C GLU A 141 4.60 17.91 -25.44
N GLN A 142 5.36 16.91 -24.98
CA GLN A 142 4.99 15.50 -25.16
C GLN A 142 3.86 15.06 -24.21
N CYS A 143 3.78 15.65 -23.02
CA CYS A 143 2.77 15.30 -22.01
C CYS A 143 1.43 16.01 -22.22
N HIS A 144 1.36 17.07 -23.03
CA HIS A 144 0.10 17.79 -23.28
C HIS A 144 -1.00 16.85 -23.77
N HIS A 145 -0.71 15.96 -24.73
CA HIS A 145 -1.68 14.99 -25.23
C HIS A 145 -2.04 13.89 -24.22
N TYR A 146 -1.17 13.63 -23.24
CA TYR A 146 -1.39 12.62 -22.21
C TYR A 146 -2.29 13.15 -21.09
N CYS A 147 -2.04 14.38 -20.61
CA CYS A 147 -2.73 14.95 -19.45
C CYS A 147 -3.92 15.87 -19.79
N GLU A 148 -3.81 16.68 -20.84
CA GLU A 148 -4.74 17.78 -21.09
C GLU A 148 -5.88 17.39 -22.05
N ALA A 149 -7.06 17.88 -21.72
CA ALA A 149 -8.16 18.01 -22.65
C ALA A 149 -7.78 18.98 -23.79
N VAL A 150 -8.10 18.65 -25.04
CA VAL A 150 -8.00 19.58 -26.18
C VAL A 150 -8.64 20.93 -25.81
N PRO A 151 -8.08 22.10 -26.21
CA PRO A 151 -8.42 23.38 -25.58
C PRO A 151 -9.91 23.75 -25.65
N ALA A 152 -10.51 23.92 -24.46
CA ALA A 152 -11.58 24.83 -24.00
C ALA A 152 -12.89 25.04 -24.81
N THR A 153 -13.06 24.56 -26.03
CA THR A 153 -14.36 24.61 -26.75
C THR A 153 -15.12 23.28 -26.73
N GLN A 154 -14.46 22.20 -26.31
CA GLN A 154 -15.08 20.91 -26.05
C GLN A 154 -14.63 20.47 -24.65
N LEU A 155 -15.55 20.41 -23.70
CA LEU A 155 -15.37 19.50 -22.56
C LEU A 155 -14.92 18.17 -23.17
N SER A 156 -13.74 17.65 -22.79
CA SER A 156 -13.33 16.30 -23.18
C SER A 156 -14.54 15.41 -23.08
N GLU A 157 -14.99 14.90 -24.23
CA GLU A 157 -16.17 14.05 -24.31
C GLU A 157 -15.83 12.77 -23.54
N CYS A 158 -16.12 12.79 -22.25
CA CYS A 158 -15.83 11.74 -21.30
C CYS A 158 -17.17 11.10 -20.99
N SER A 159 -17.30 9.84 -21.35
CA SER A 159 -18.51 9.06 -21.22
C SER A 159 -18.55 8.44 -19.82
N LEU A 160 -19.74 8.48 -19.21
CA LEU A 160 -20.00 7.85 -17.92
C LEU A 160 -20.63 6.49 -18.18
N HIS A 161 -19.99 5.44 -17.67
CA HIS A 161 -20.48 4.07 -17.78
C HIS A 161 -20.60 3.44 -16.39
N ALA A 162 -21.63 2.63 -16.21
CA ALA A 162 -21.74 1.78 -15.03
C ALA A 162 -21.12 0.41 -15.32
N PHE A 163 -20.47 -0.20 -14.33
CA PHE A 163 -20.05 -1.60 -14.33
C PHE A 163 -20.60 -2.26 -13.07
N THR A 164 -21.29 -3.38 -13.22
CA THR A 164 -22.05 -3.97 -12.13
C THR A 164 -21.68 -5.44 -11.95
N PHE A 165 -21.49 -5.86 -10.69
CA PHE A 165 -21.20 -7.26 -10.35
C PHE A 165 -21.68 -7.61 -8.94
N CYS A 166 -21.90 -8.90 -8.68
CA CYS A 166 -22.27 -9.39 -7.36
C CYS A 166 -21.03 -9.74 -6.54
N SER A 167 -20.82 -9.07 -5.39
CA SER A 167 -19.73 -9.43 -4.46
C SER A 167 -20.28 -10.21 -3.28
N SER A 168 -19.81 -11.44 -3.12
CA SER A 168 -20.18 -12.32 -1.99
C SER A 168 -19.78 -11.73 -0.63
N MET A 169 -18.67 -10.99 -0.58
CA MET A 169 -18.14 -10.38 0.64
C MET A 169 -18.94 -9.15 1.09
N LEU A 170 -19.55 -8.44 0.14
CA LEU A 170 -20.42 -7.29 0.44
C LEU A 170 -21.90 -7.70 0.59
N GLY A 171 -22.26 -8.89 0.11
CA GLY A 171 -23.62 -9.44 0.21
C GLY A 171 -24.65 -8.78 -0.71
N GLU A 172 -24.21 -7.89 -1.60
CA GLU A 172 -25.06 -7.07 -2.46
C GLU A 172 -24.42 -6.91 -3.87
N GLU A 173 -25.24 -6.43 -4.81
CA GLU A 173 -24.79 -6.03 -6.13
C GLU A 173 -24.06 -4.68 -6.05
N VAL A 174 -22.81 -4.66 -6.50
CA VAL A 174 -21.96 -3.46 -6.48
C VAL A 174 -22.00 -2.80 -7.85
N GLN A 175 -22.35 -1.52 -7.87
CA GLN A 175 -22.29 -0.68 -9.05
C GLN A 175 -21.10 0.29 -8.96
N LEU A 176 -20.16 0.13 -9.89
CA LEU A 176 -19.02 1.03 -10.06
C LEU A 176 -19.27 2.00 -11.23
N GLN A 177 -18.78 3.23 -11.09
CA GLN A 177 -18.90 4.25 -12.13
C GLN A 177 -17.54 4.49 -12.78
N PHE A 178 -17.49 4.40 -14.10
CA PHE A 178 -16.31 4.68 -14.91
C PHE A 178 -16.51 5.99 -15.68
N PHE A 179 -15.55 6.90 -15.56
CA PHE A 179 -15.40 8.04 -16.47
C PHE A 179 -14.29 7.70 -17.45
N ILE A 180 -14.65 7.51 -18.71
CA ILE A 180 -13.74 7.05 -19.76
C ILE A 180 -13.60 8.16 -20.82
N PRO A 181 -12.39 8.69 -21.04
CA PRO A 181 -12.14 9.56 -22.18
C PRO A 181 -12.35 8.80 -23.50
N LYS A 182 -12.97 9.41 -24.50
CA LYS A 182 -13.19 8.79 -25.83
C LYS A 182 -11.94 8.15 -26.45
N SER A 183 -10.78 8.77 -26.26
CA SER A 183 -9.48 8.26 -26.74
C SER A 183 -9.12 6.88 -26.16
N LYS A 184 -9.72 6.48 -25.05
CA LYS A 184 -9.42 5.24 -24.31
C LYS A 184 -10.55 4.21 -24.33
N GLU A 185 -11.68 4.51 -24.99
CA GLU A 185 -12.82 3.57 -25.12
C GLU A 185 -12.44 2.26 -25.81
N GLN A 186 -11.40 2.26 -26.66
CA GLN A 186 -10.87 1.06 -27.31
C GLN A 186 -10.39 -0.03 -26.34
N HIS A 187 -10.13 0.29 -25.08
CA HIS A 187 -9.74 -0.68 -24.06
C HIS A 187 -10.94 -1.37 -23.38
N PHE A 188 -12.16 -1.03 -23.79
CA PHE A 188 -13.39 -1.46 -23.13
C PHE A 188 -14.37 -2.11 -24.13
N VAL A 189 -15.28 -2.90 -23.60
CA VAL A 189 -16.43 -3.48 -24.31
C VAL A 189 -17.69 -2.89 -23.68
N PHE A 190 -18.54 -2.34 -24.54
CA PHE A 190 -19.79 -1.71 -24.13
C PHE A 190 -20.97 -2.50 -24.67
N SER A 191 -22.06 -2.47 -23.92
CA SER A 191 -23.36 -3.00 -24.35
C SER A 191 -23.85 -2.34 -25.64
N GLN A 192 -24.81 -2.98 -26.31
CA GLN A 192 -25.41 -2.47 -27.55
C GLN A 192 -26.06 -1.07 -27.37
N GLU A 193 -26.52 -0.76 -26.16
CA GLU A 193 -27.08 0.55 -25.79
C GLU A 193 -25.99 1.58 -25.43
N GLY A 194 -24.73 1.16 -25.30
CA GLY A 194 -23.55 1.98 -25.05
C GLY A 194 -23.43 2.55 -23.63
N SER A 195 -24.46 2.45 -22.80
CA SER A 195 -24.47 3.03 -21.44
C SER A 195 -23.78 2.13 -20.41
N HIS A 196 -23.89 0.81 -20.55
CA HIS A 196 -23.33 -0.17 -19.63
C HIS A 196 -22.00 -0.73 -20.13
N LEU A 197 -21.01 -0.77 -19.23
CA LEU A 197 -19.70 -1.38 -19.47
C LEU A 197 -19.79 -2.89 -19.22
N GLU A 198 -19.53 -3.69 -20.24
CA GLU A 198 -19.56 -5.15 -20.15
C GLU A 198 -18.23 -5.69 -19.62
N SER A 199 -17.10 -5.19 -20.13
CA SER A 199 -15.77 -5.63 -19.69
C SER A 199 -14.66 -4.65 -20.09
N LEU A 200 -13.53 -4.76 -19.41
CA LEU A 200 -12.24 -4.20 -19.77
C LEU A 200 -11.50 -5.26 -20.59
N ARG A 201 -11.07 -4.91 -21.80
CA ARG A 201 -10.43 -5.85 -22.73
C ARG A 201 -9.11 -6.33 -22.17
N LEU A 202 -8.96 -7.65 -22.01
CA LEU A 202 -7.72 -8.26 -21.57
C LEU A 202 -6.94 -8.83 -22.77
N PRO A 203 -5.61 -8.63 -22.84
CA PRO A 203 -4.80 -9.23 -23.89
C PRO A 203 -4.65 -10.75 -23.68
N LEU A 204 -4.20 -11.44 -24.73
CA LEU A 204 -3.81 -12.85 -24.63
C LEU A 204 -2.36 -12.94 -24.17
N ALA A 205 -2.04 -13.98 -23.40
CA ALA A 205 -0.71 -14.26 -22.90
C ALA A 205 0.32 -14.42 -24.04
N SER A 206 -0.12 -14.96 -25.18
CA SER A 206 0.69 -15.19 -26.39
C SER A 206 0.91 -13.96 -27.28
N LYS A 207 0.37 -12.78 -26.92
CA LYS A 207 0.64 -11.54 -27.67
C LYS A 207 2.11 -11.14 -27.56
N ASP A 208 2.54 -10.30 -28.51
CA ASP A 208 3.90 -9.77 -28.66
C ASP A 208 4.55 -9.45 -27.30
N PRO A 209 5.78 -9.93 -27.05
CA PRO A 209 6.49 -9.68 -25.79
C PRO A 209 6.81 -8.20 -25.55
N ASP A 210 6.76 -7.39 -26.61
CA ASP A 210 7.03 -5.95 -26.56
C ASP A 210 5.81 -5.12 -26.13
N LEU A 211 4.60 -5.69 -26.16
CA LEU A 211 3.38 -5.02 -25.73
C LEU A 211 3.14 -5.24 -24.24
N LEU A 212 2.83 -4.15 -23.54
CA LEU A 212 2.42 -4.21 -22.14
C LEU A 212 1.04 -4.82 -22.00
N LYS A 213 0.90 -5.79 -21.10
CA LYS A 213 -0.32 -6.61 -20.99
C LYS A 213 -1.17 -6.21 -19.79
N SER A 214 -0.54 -5.82 -18.69
CA SER A 214 -1.22 -5.65 -17.41
C SER A 214 -1.79 -4.23 -17.26
N PRO A 215 -3.10 -4.06 -16.97
CA PRO A 215 -3.65 -2.77 -16.59
C PRO A 215 -3.05 -2.28 -15.28
N ILE A 216 -2.78 -0.96 -15.22
CA ILE A 216 -2.23 -0.28 -14.06
C ILE A 216 -3.38 0.40 -13.30
N PHE A 217 -3.55 0.03 -12.04
CA PHE A 217 -4.46 0.66 -11.10
C PHE A 217 -3.68 1.50 -10.09
N THR A 218 -4.11 2.74 -9.89
CA THR A 218 -3.56 3.62 -8.85
C THR A 218 -4.68 4.02 -7.88
N PRO A 219 -4.72 3.46 -6.66
CA PRO A 219 -5.65 3.91 -5.64
C PRO A 219 -5.29 5.32 -5.18
N THR A 220 -6.26 6.23 -5.16
CA THR A 220 -6.00 7.62 -4.78
C THR A 220 -5.90 7.80 -3.28
N THR A 221 -5.07 8.75 -2.87
CA THR A 221 -4.87 9.09 -1.45
C THR A 221 -5.16 10.56 -1.14
N GLY A 222 -6.11 11.18 -1.85
CA GLY A 222 -6.44 12.60 -1.68
C GLY A 222 -5.36 13.56 -2.17
N ARG A 223 -4.56 13.14 -3.16
CA ARG A 223 -3.42 13.89 -3.72
C ARG A 223 -3.67 14.30 -5.16
N GLN A 224 -4.83 14.88 -5.46
CA GLN A 224 -5.22 15.25 -6.83
C GLN A 224 -4.17 16.13 -7.54
N GLU A 225 -3.49 17.03 -6.85
CA GLU A 225 -2.51 17.96 -7.43
C GLU A 225 -1.08 17.42 -7.36
N ASN A 226 -0.75 16.73 -6.27
CA ASN A 226 0.63 16.35 -5.95
C ASN A 226 0.97 14.91 -6.33
N GLY A 227 -0.04 14.05 -6.52
CA GLY A 227 0.12 12.66 -6.92
C GLY A 227 0.76 12.53 -8.29
N LEU A 228 1.63 11.54 -8.43
CA LEU A 228 2.46 11.28 -9.60
C LEU A 228 1.73 10.37 -10.59
N LEU A 229 0.68 10.90 -11.21
CA LEU A 229 -0.24 10.14 -12.08
C LEU A 229 0.07 10.31 -13.57
N ASN A 230 0.99 11.21 -13.93
CA ASN A 230 1.50 11.29 -15.29
C ASN A 230 2.62 10.26 -15.48
N LEU A 231 2.26 9.12 -16.09
CA LEU A 231 3.18 8.02 -16.37
C LEU A 231 3.77 8.09 -17.80
N PHE A 232 3.49 9.13 -18.59
CA PHE A 232 3.91 9.19 -19.99
C PHE A 232 5.42 8.93 -20.20
N HIS A 233 6.26 9.65 -19.47
CA HIS A 233 7.72 9.49 -19.54
C HIS A 233 8.19 8.17 -18.92
N ALA A 234 7.55 7.72 -17.84
CA ALA A 234 7.81 6.42 -17.23
C ALA A 234 7.50 5.26 -18.18
N MET A 235 6.55 5.45 -19.10
CA MET A 235 6.14 4.47 -20.10
C MET A 235 6.82 4.69 -21.47
N GLU A 236 7.73 5.65 -21.58
CA GLU A 236 8.40 6.01 -22.83
C GLU A 236 7.41 6.34 -23.98
N GLY A 237 6.22 6.83 -23.63
CA GLY A 237 5.14 7.10 -24.59
C GLY A 237 4.44 5.86 -25.15
N ALA A 238 4.70 4.65 -24.62
CA ALA A 238 3.99 3.44 -25.02
C ALA A 238 2.51 3.47 -24.57
N ASP A 239 1.65 2.82 -25.36
CA ASP A 239 0.24 2.67 -25.01
C ASP A 239 0.09 1.77 -23.78
N HIS A 240 -0.77 2.17 -22.85
CA HIS A 240 -1.01 1.47 -21.59
C HIS A 240 -2.35 1.86 -20.97
N LEU A 241 -2.98 0.90 -20.30
CA LEU A 241 -4.23 1.12 -19.59
C LEU A 241 -3.94 1.56 -18.15
N HIS A 242 -4.18 2.84 -17.85
CA HIS A 242 -4.01 3.41 -16.49
C HIS A 242 -5.36 3.88 -15.94
N ILE A 243 -5.77 3.30 -14.81
CA ILE A 243 -7.05 3.54 -14.15
C ILE A 243 -6.80 4.12 -12.75
N LEU A 244 -7.34 5.30 -12.50
CA LEU A 244 -7.30 5.96 -11.20
C LEU A 244 -8.53 5.54 -10.39
N VAL A 245 -8.32 4.96 -9.22
CA VAL A 245 -9.42 4.51 -8.35
C VAL A 245 -9.70 5.57 -7.31
N VAL A 246 -10.76 6.35 -7.54
CA VAL A 246 -11.11 7.55 -6.79
C VAL A 246 -12.28 7.29 -5.84
N LYS A 247 -12.23 7.91 -4.67
CA LYS A 247 -13.41 7.99 -3.79
C LYS A 247 -14.43 8.96 -4.39
N GLN A 248 -15.72 8.73 -4.12
CA GLN A 248 -16.79 9.53 -4.71
C GLN A 248 -16.67 11.03 -4.42
N PHE A 249 -16.32 11.40 -3.19
CA PHE A 249 -16.16 12.81 -2.80
C PHE A 249 -14.93 13.49 -3.46
N GLU A 250 -13.94 12.71 -3.92
CA GLU A 250 -12.73 13.21 -4.57
C GLU A 250 -12.92 13.39 -6.08
N LEU A 251 -13.99 12.85 -6.66
CA LEU A 251 -14.22 12.80 -8.11
C LEU A 251 -14.05 14.15 -8.80
N HIS A 252 -14.70 15.20 -8.29
CA HIS A 252 -14.63 16.53 -8.90
C HIS A 252 -13.20 17.10 -8.94
N HIS A 253 -12.40 16.80 -7.92
CA HIS A 253 -11.02 17.24 -7.83
C HIS A 253 -10.15 16.52 -8.85
N TYR A 254 -10.27 15.20 -8.95
CA TYR A 254 -9.51 14.41 -9.92
C TYR A 254 -9.92 14.72 -11.36
N ARG A 255 -11.21 14.93 -11.64
CA ARG A 255 -11.68 15.33 -12.97
C ARG A 255 -11.14 16.69 -13.42
N LYS A 256 -10.88 17.60 -12.47
CA LYS A 256 -10.29 18.92 -12.76
C LYS A 256 -8.80 18.81 -13.15
N TYR A 257 -8.02 18.01 -12.43
CA TYR A 257 -6.56 17.92 -12.61
C TYR A 257 -6.12 16.83 -13.59
N TRP A 258 -6.93 15.80 -13.80
CA TRP A 258 -6.63 14.63 -14.64
C TRP A 258 -7.78 14.30 -15.60
N PRO A 259 -8.19 15.25 -16.48
CA PRO A 259 -9.38 15.11 -17.32
C PRO A 259 -9.27 14.02 -18.41
N ASN A 260 -8.05 13.63 -18.79
CA ASN A 260 -7.78 12.61 -19.81
C ASN A 260 -7.41 11.23 -19.21
N HIS A 261 -7.60 11.05 -17.89
CA HIS A 261 -7.39 9.77 -17.22
C HIS A 261 -8.71 9.03 -17.03
N ILE A 262 -8.66 7.69 -16.98
CA ILE A 262 -9.84 6.89 -16.66
C ILE A 262 -10.03 6.95 -15.15
N LEU A 263 -11.22 7.34 -14.71
CA LEU A 263 -11.56 7.40 -13.29
C LEU A 263 -12.55 6.29 -12.96
N LEU A 264 -12.15 5.38 -12.08
CA LEU A 264 -13.02 4.39 -11.44
C LEU A 264 -13.48 4.95 -10.10
N VAL A 265 -14.77 5.27 -9.99
CA VAL A 265 -15.36 5.88 -8.80
C VAL A 265 -15.92 4.80 -7.89
N LEU A 266 -15.41 4.77 -6.66
CA LEU A 266 -15.90 3.88 -5.61
C LEU A 266 -17.25 4.40 -5.05
N PRO A 267 -18.19 3.51 -4.69
CA PRO A 267 -19.45 3.87 -4.06
C PRO A 267 -19.29 4.69 -2.77
N ALA A 268 -20.32 5.46 -2.43
CA ALA A 268 -20.33 6.38 -1.28
C ALA A 268 -19.92 5.72 0.06
N MET A 269 -20.28 4.44 0.24
CA MET A 269 -19.95 3.66 1.43
C MET A 269 -18.43 3.56 1.69
N PHE A 270 -17.60 3.72 0.67
CA PHE A 270 -16.13 3.64 0.77
C PHE A 270 -15.45 5.01 0.99
N ASN A 271 -16.20 6.11 1.05
CA ASN A 271 -15.62 7.45 1.23
C ASN A 271 -14.75 7.53 2.50
N ASN A 272 -15.21 6.93 3.59
CA ASN A 272 -14.48 6.91 4.86
C ASN A 272 -13.61 5.67 5.04
N ALA A 273 -13.60 4.73 4.09
CA ALA A 273 -12.84 3.50 4.19
C ALA A 273 -11.32 3.73 3.97
N GLY A 274 -10.51 2.84 4.51
CA GLY A 274 -9.06 2.85 4.33
C GLY A 274 -8.61 2.45 2.92
N VAL A 275 -7.30 2.51 2.67
CA VAL A 275 -6.70 2.07 1.40
C VAL A 275 -6.94 0.56 1.12
N GLY A 276 -7.15 -0.24 2.17
CA GLY A 276 -7.52 -1.65 2.05
C GLY A 276 -8.79 -1.86 1.22
N ALA A 277 -9.80 -1.00 1.41
CA ALA A 277 -11.03 -1.04 0.62
C ALA A 277 -10.80 -0.76 -0.86
N ALA A 278 -9.97 0.23 -1.21
CA ALA A 278 -9.67 0.54 -2.60
C ALA A 278 -8.99 -0.65 -3.30
N ARG A 279 -8.03 -1.30 -2.63
CA ARG A 279 -7.36 -2.50 -3.17
C ARG A 279 -8.26 -3.72 -3.23
N PHE A 280 -9.14 -3.89 -2.26
CA PHE A 280 -10.19 -4.90 -2.30
C PHE A 280 -11.06 -4.71 -3.55
N MET A 281 -11.56 -3.48 -3.79
CA MET A 281 -12.40 -3.18 -4.95
C MET A 281 -11.67 -3.36 -6.29
N ILE A 282 -10.39 -2.96 -6.37
CA ILE A 282 -9.55 -3.20 -7.55
C ILE A 282 -9.48 -4.71 -7.85
N LYS A 283 -9.19 -5.52 -6.83
CA LYS A 283 -9.04 -6.97 -6.98
C LYS A 283 -10.37 -7.65 -7.34
N GLU A 284 -11.47 -7.30 -6.66
CA GLU A 284 -12.80 -7.83 -6.94
C GLU A 284 -13.26 -7.49 -8.36
N LEU A 285 -13.17 -6.22 -8.77
CA LEU A 285 -13.46 -5.81 -10.14
C LEU A 285 -12.63 -6.63 -11.14
N SER A 286 -11.33 -6.74 -10.91
CA SER A 286 -10.42 -7.42 -11.83
C SER A 286 -10.73 -8.92 -11.94
N TYR A 287 -11.20 -9.54 -10.87
CA TYR A 287 -11.62 -10.94 -10.87
C TYR A 287 -12.86 -11.14 -11.73
N HIS A 288 -13.90 -10.34 -11.51
CA HIS A 288 -15.12 -10.41 -12.32
C HIS A 288 -14.83 -10.08 -13.78
N ASN A 289 -13.98 -9.08 -14.04
CA ASN A 289 -13.57 -8.74 -15.39
C ASN A 289 -12.84 -9.89 -16.11
N LEU A 290 -11.95 -10.59 -15.40
CA LEU A 290 -11.23 -11.75 -15.94
C LEU A 290 -12.20 -12.85 -16.39
N GLU A 291 -13.21 -13.17 -15.56
CA GLU A 291 -14.20 -14.18 -15.92
C GLU A 291 -15.11 -13.75 -17.08
N LEU A 292 -15.48 -12.46 -17.16
CA LEU A 292 -16.24 -11.91 -18.28
C LEU A 292 -15.45 -11.99 -19.59
N GLU A 293 -14.18 -11.59 -19.59
CA GLU A 293 -13.33 -11.67 -20.77
C GLU A 293 -13.02 -13.11 -21.17
N ARG A 294 -12.86 -14.03 -20.21
CA ARG A 294 -12.73 -15.47 -20.48
C ARG A 294 -13.95 -16.00 -21.21
N ASN A 295 -15.16 -15.70 -20.74
CA ASN A 295 -16.39 -16.12 -21.38
C ASN A 295 -16.51 -15.53 -22.80
N ARG A 296 -16.28 -14.22 -22.95
CA ARG A 296 -16.38 -13.52 -24.25
C ARG A 296 -15.39 -14.06 -25.29
N LEU A 297 -14.17 -14.39 -24.88
CA LEU A 297 -13.13 -14.91 -25.78
C LEU A 297 -13.27 -16.43 -26.01
N GLU A 298 -13.84 -17.17 -25.06
CA GLU A 298 -14.18 -18.60 -25.21
C GLU A 298 -15.23 -18.81 -26.30
N GLU A 299 -16.22 -17.93 -26.41
CA GLU A 299 -17.17 -17.90 -27.54
C GLU A 299 -16.49 -17.71 -28.90
N GLN A 300 -15.28 -17.11 -28.91
CA GLN A 300 -14.46 -16.90 -30.10
C GLN A 300 -13.41 -18.01 -30.32
N GLY A 301 -13.44 -19.07 -29.49
CA GLY A 301 -12.56 -20.24 -29.59
C GLY A 301 -11.21 -20.10 -28.87
N VAL A 302 -11.01 -19.07 -28.04
CA VAL A 302 -9.79 -18.89 -27.23
C VAL A 302 -9.90 -19.69 -25.94
N LYS A 303 -8.82 -20.32 -25.49
CA LYS A 303 -8.82 -21.05 -24.21
C LYS A 303 -8.82 -20.04 -23.05
N ARG A 304 -9.59 -20.32 -22.00
CA ARG A 304 -9.68 -19.46 -20.80
C ARG A 304 -8.33 -19.15 -20.14
N GLN A 305 -7.38 -20.09 -20.20
CA GLN A 305 -6.03 -19.96 -19.65
C GLN A 305 -5.11 -19.02 -20.46
N ASP A 306 -5.48 -18.72 -21.70
CA ASP A 306 -4.68 -17.84 -22.57
C ASP A 306 -5.00 -16.36 -22.31
N VAL A 307 -6.06 -16.05 -21.57
CA VAL A 307 -6.44 -14.68 -21.17
C VAL A 307 -5.52 -14.21 -20.04
N TRP A 308 -4.93 -13.02 -20.20
CA TRP A 308 -3.96 -12.46 -19.25
C TRP A 308 -4.58 -12.13 -17.88
N PRO A 309 -4.13 -12.77 -16.77
CA PRO A 309 -4.78 -12.63 -15.46
C PRO A 309 -4.11 -11.62 -14.51
N PHE A 310 -3.14 -10.83 -14.98
CA PHE A 310 -2.37 -9.93 -14.13
C PHE A 310 -2.87 -8.50 -14.17
N ILE A 311 -2.82 -7.85 -13.02
CA ILE A 311 -2.99 -6.40 -12.86
C ILE A 311 -1.79 -5.83 -12.12
N VAL A 312 -1.50 -4.54 -12.29
CA VAL A 312 -0.46 -3.84 -11.55
C VAL A 312 -1.10 -2.80 -10.66
N MET A 313 -0.75 -2.78 -9.38
CA MET A 313 -1.14 -1.73 -8.43
C MET A 313 0.08 -0.88 -8.08
N ILE A 314 -0.02 0.43 -8.31
CA ILE A 314 1.06 1.40 -8.07
C ILE A 314 0.54 2.54 -7.18
N ASP A 315 1.28 2.88 -6.13
CA ASP A 315 1.02 4.04 -5.26
C ASP A 315 1.24 5.37 -6.01
N ASP A 316 0.39 6.37 -5.76
CA ASP A 316 0.44 7.72 -6.35
C ASP A 316 1.70 8.55 -5.95
N SER A 317 2.60 8.00 -5.16
CA SER A 317 3.88 8.60 -4.75
C SER A 317 5.12 7.98 -5.41
N CYS A 318 4.95 6.98 -6.28
CA CYS A 318 6.03 6.36 -7.04
C CYS A 318 6.58 7.35 -8.08
N VAL A 319 7.89 7.69 -8.02
CA VAL A 319 8.47 8.72 -8.88
C VAL A 319 9.39 8.21 -9.97
N GLN A 320 10.28 7.26 -9.69
CA GLN A 320 11.18 6.72 -10.71
C GLN A 320 11.71 5.34 -10.34
N TRP A 321 12.25 4.65 -11.34
CA TRP A 321 12.76 3.29 -11.24
C TRP A 321 14.23 3.22 -11.62
N ASN A 322 14.93 2.30 -10.96
CA ASN A 322 16.34 2.04 -11.20
C ASN A 322 16.62 0.55 -11.33
N THR A 323 17.69 0.21 -12.03
CA THR A 323 18.22 -1.14 -12.08
C THR A 323 19.67 -1.14 -11.61
N CYS A 324 20.06 -2.19 -10.89
CA CYS A 324 21.46 -2.47 -10.59
C CYS A 324 22.02 -3.38 -11.69
N GLN A 325 23.19 -3.04 -12.24
CA GLN A 325 23.96 -3.89 -13.14
C GLN A 325 25.38 -4.03 -12.62
N SER A 326 25.93 -5.25 -12.70
CA SER A 326 27.36 -5.49 -12.53
C SER A 326 28.11 -4.72 -13.62
N ALA A 327 29.15 -3.98 -13.25
CA ALA A 327 29.99 -3.29 -14.22
C ALA A 327 30.81 -4.32 -14.98
N ASP A 328 30.29 -4.81 -16.11
CA ASP A 328 31.06 -5.66 -17.01
C ASP A 328 32.15 -4.82 -17.69
N GLY A 329 33.41 -5.06 -17.32
CA GLY A 329 34.55 -4.91 -18.23
C GLY A 329 35.18 -3.53 -18.41
N SER A 330 35.26 -2.68 -17.37
CA SER A 330 36.24 -1.59 -17.35
C SER A 330 37.28 -1.83 -16.27
N ASP A 331 38.57 -1.81 -16.65
CA ASP A 331 39.78 -2.03 -15.84
C ASP A 331 40.00 -1.01 -14.69
N THR A 332 38.95 -0.69 -13.93
CA THR A 332 39.03 0.08 -12.69
C THR A 332 38.80 -0.88 -11.53
N SER A 333 39.81 -1.01 -10.68
CA SER A 333 39.90 -1.90 -9.51
C SER A 333 38.89 -1.63 -8.39
N ASP A 334 37.77 -0.96 -8.66
CA ASP A 334 36.64 -0.83 -7.76
C ASP A 334 35.51 -1.69 -8.31
N GLY A 335 35.29 -2.87 -7.71
CA GLY A 335 34.16 -3.76 -7.98
C GLY A 335 32.82 -3.17 -7.51
N GLY A 336 32.49 -1.98 -7.98
CA GLY A 336 31.28 -1.24 -7.64
C GLY A 336 30.14 -1.56 -8.61
N PHE A 337 28.96 -1.82 -8.06
CA PHE A 337 27.74 -1.90 -8.84
C PHE A 337 27.32 -0.51 -9.35
N SER A 338 26.85 -0.44 -10.59
CA SER A 338 26.32 0.80 -11.15
C SER A 338 24.79 0.81 -11.09
N LEU A 339 24.22 1.87 -10.51
CA LEU A 339 22.78 2.10 -10.52
C LEU A 339 22.43 2.92 -11.76
N SER A 340 21.66 2.34 -12.67
CA SER A 340 21.17 3.04 -13.87
C SER A 340 19.67 3.33 -13.75
N ASN A 341 19.22 4.40 -14.41
CA ASN A 341 17.80 4.75 -14.48
C ASN A 341 17.13 3.89 -15.55
N VAL A 342 15.97 3.33 -15.23
CA VAL A 342 15.17 2.50 -16.14
C VAL A 342 13.73 3.01 -16.17
N SER A 343 13.04 2.80 -17.29
CA SER A 343 11.63 3.15 -17.42
C SER A 343 10.74 2.11 -16.73
N LEU A 344 9.54 2.54 -16.31
CA LEU A 344 8.51 1.63 -15.79
C LEU A 344 8.11 0.61 -16.87
N LYS A 345 8.04 1.04 -18.13
CA LYS A 345 7.78 0.15 -19.28
C LYS A 345 8.76 -1.03 -19.29
N SER A 346 10.07 -0.78 -19.22
CA SER A 346 11.05 -1.86 -19.23
C SER A 346 10.94 -2.75 -17.99
N VAL A 347 10.67 -2.19 -16.81
CA VAL A 347 10.44 -3.00 -15.60
C VAL A 347 9.24 -3.93 -15.75
N LEU A 348 8.12 -3.41 -16.28
CA LEU A 348 6.91 -4.21 -16.53
C LEU A 348 7.14 -5.26 -17.61
N GLN A 349 7.73 -4.90 -18.75
CA GLN A 349 8.08 -5.85 -19.81
C GLN A 349 8.99 -6.95 -19.32
N GLN A 350 9.91 -6.65 -18.41
CA GLN A 350 10.65 -7.68 -17.71
C GLN A 350 9.65 -8.51 -16.89
N MET A 351 9.05 -7.99 -15.83
CA MET A 351 8.16 -8.82 -14.98
C MET A 351 7.10 -9.67 -15.73
N GLU A 352 6.43 -9.12 -16.75
CA GLU A 352 5.43 -9.82 -17.57
C GLU A 352 6.00 -10.96 -18.43
N ASN A 353 7.24 -10.85 -18.91
CA ASN A 353 7.89 -11.88 -19.72
C ASN A 353 8.62 -12.95 -18.87
N THR A 354 8.38 -12.95 -17.55
CA THR A 354 8.93 -13.97 -16.65
C THR A 354 8.49 -15.37 -17.08
N PRO A 355 9.42 -16.33 -17.25
CA PRO A 355 9.08 -17.71 -17.55
C PRO A 355 8.10 -18.28 -16.53
N LYS A 356 7.02 -18.91 -17.01
CA LYS A 356 5.96 -19.48 -16.15
C LYS A 356 5.35 -18.48 -15.16
N ILE A 357 5.24 -17.20 -15.55
CA ILE A 357 4.68 -16.14 -14.69
C ILE A 357 3.33 -16.51 -14.08
N SER A 358 2.49 -17.28 -14.79
CA SER A 358 1.17 -17.75 -14.32
C SER A 358 1.20 -18.58 -13.04
N LEU A 359 2.36 -19.09 -12.62
CA LEU A 359 2.55 -19.83 -11.36
C LEU A 359 2.94 -18.92 -10.18
N TYR A 360 3.27 -17.66 -10.44
CA TYR A 360 3.50 -16.65 -9.42
C TYR A 360 2.17 -15.95 -9.11
N ALA A 361 1.85 -15.87 -7.82
CA ALA A 361 0.67 -15.15 -7.38
C ALA A 361 0.92 -13.64 -7.34
N MET A 362 2.13 -13.23 -6.96
CA MET A 362 2.50 -11.82 -6.86
C MET A 362 3.97 -11.60 -7.19
N CYS A 363 4.25 -10.51 -7.89
CA CYS A 363 5.60 -10.01 -8.12
C CYS A 363 5.70 -8.53 -7.74
N GLY A 364 6.85 -8.12 -7.21
CA GLY A 364 7.11 -6.72 -6.89
C GLY A 364 8.60 -6.41 -6.94
N ILE A 365 8.97 -5.20 -6.59
CA ILE A 365 10.33 -4.70 -6.69
C ILE A 365 10.81 -4.14 -5.36
N ARG A 366 12.13 -4.00 -5.20
CA ARG A 366 12.72 -3.44 -3.98
C ARG A 366 12.56 -1.92 -3.94
N LYS A 367 12.63 -1.32 -2.76
CA LYS A 367 12.69 0.14 -2.59
C LYS A 367 14.11 0.65 -2.66
N TRP A 368 14.26 1.87 -3.14
CA TRP A 368 15.56 2.52 -3.22
C TRP A 368 16.05 2.97 -1.84
N SER A 369 17.34 2.74 -1.57
CA SER A 369 18.06 3.33 -0.44
C SER A 369 19.41 3.89 -0.88
N SER A 370 19.95 4.83 -0.11
CA SER A 370 21.23 5.46 -0.42
C SER A 370 22.44 4.59 -0.08
N SER A 371 22.26 3.56 0.74
CA SER A 371 23.27 2.54 1.07
C SER A 371 23.43 1.43 0.03
N LEU A 372 22.57 1.35 -0.98
CA LEU A 372 22.64 0.34 -2.05
C LEU A 372 24.01 0.24 -2.77
N PRO A 373 24.71 1.34 -3.08
CA PRO A 373 26.04 1.25 -3.70
C PRO A 373 27.09 0.61 -2.77
N CYS A 374 26.82 0.58 -1.47
CA CYS A 374 27.71 0.04 -0.43
C CYS A 374 27.30 -1.36 0.04
N ARG A 375 26.03 -1.76 -0.15
CA ARG A 375 25.48 -3.07 0.23
C ARG A 375 24.72 -3.66 -0.96
N SER A 376 25.36 -4.57 -1.68
CA SER A 376 24.70 -5.29 -2.77
C SER A 376 23.55 -6.15 -2.24
N PRO A 377 22.47 -6.32 -3.00
CA PRO A 377 21.47 -7.32 -2.66
C PRO A 377 22.12 -8.69 -2.64
N SER A 378 21.95 -9.43 -1.54
CA SER A 378 22.51 -10.77 -1.33
C SER A 378 22.08 -11.78 -2.40
N SER A 379 20.90 -11.56 -3.01
CA SER A 379 20.33 -12.41 -4.06
C SER A 379 19.46 -11.60 -5.04
N PRO A 380 19.37 -11.99 -6.33
CA PRO A 380 18.58 -11.27 -7.34
C PRO A 380 17.06 -11.32 -7.07
N PHE A 381 16.60 -12.36 -6.37
CA PHE A 381 15.20 -12.58 -6.02
C PHE A 381 15.06 -12.97 -4.55
N SER A 382 14.00 -12.49 -3.91
CA SER A 382 13.67 -12.88 -2.52
C SER A 382 12.17 -13.09 -2.32
N ARG A 383 11.81 -13.87 -1.29
CA ARG A 383 10.43 -14.05 -0.85
C ARG A 383 10.19 -13.23 0.41
N CYS A 384 9.49 -12.12 0.29
CA CYS A 384 9.17 -11.22 1.41
C CYS A 384 7.90 -10.43 1.08
N HIS A 385 7.54 -9.50 1.96
CA HIS A 385 6.44 -8.58 1.71
C HIS A 385 6.71 -7.68 0.48
N LEU A 386 5.68 -7.50 -0.33
CA LEU A 386 5.65 -6.62 -1.50
C LEU A 386 4.81 -5.38 -1.18
N HIS A 387 5.32 -4.19 -1.54
CA HIS A 387 4.79 -2.90 -1.12
C HIS A 387 4.82 -1.87 -2.24
N ASP A 388 3.81 -0.99 -2.28
CA ASP A 388 3.69 0.20 -3.15
C ASP A 388 3.67 -0.06 -4.68
N PHE A 389 4.29 -1.14 -5.16
CA PHE A 389 4.33 -1.61 -6.54
C PHE A 389 4.18 -3.14 -6.56
N VAL A 390 3.02 -3.60 -7.03
CA VAL A 390 2.66 -5.03 -7.01
C VAL A 390 1.99 -5.42 -8.32
N MET A 391 2.57 -6.42 -9.00
CA MET A 391 1.92 -7.16 -10.08
C MET A 391 1.23 -8.38 -9.47
N LEU A 392 -0.10 -8.42 -9.54
CA LEU A 392 -0.97 -9.40 -8.88
C LEU A 392 -1.63 -10.31 -9.91
N ASN A 393 -1.48 -11.62 -9.72
CA ASN A 393 -2.25 -12.63 -10.44
C ASN A 393 -3.61 -12.81 -9.77
N VAL A 394 -4.66 -12.31 -10.40
CA VAL A 394 -6.01 -12.32 -9.83
C VAL A 394 -6.60 -13.74 -9.85
N ASP A 395 -6.18 -14.57 -10.80
CA ASP A 395 -6.65 -15.95 -10.97
C ASP A 395 -6.13 -16.89 -9.87
N LEU A 396 -4.86 -16.78 -9.48
CA LEU A 396 -4.33 -17.58 -8.37
C LEU A 396 -4.80 -17.09 -7.00
N THR A 397 -5.14 -15.81 -6.88
CA THR A 397 -5.49 -15.19 -5.59
C THR A 397 -7.00 -15.08 -5.35
N GLN A 398 -7.84 -15.79 -6.10
CA GLN A 398 -9.31 -15.76 -5.96
C GLN A 398 -9.78 -15.97 -4.51
N ASN A 399 -9.18 -16.95 -3.83
CA ASN A 399 -9.55 -17.35 -2.46
C ASN A 399 -8.93 -16.46 -1.36
N VAL A 400 -8.12 -15.47 -1.72
CA VAL A 400 -7.45 -14.56 -0.77
C VAL A 400 -7.79 -13.12 -1.14
N GLN A 401 -8.51 -12.41 -0.27
CA GLN A 401 -8.95 -11.04 -0.53
C GLN A 401 -8.23 -10.03 0.35
N TYR A 402 -8.02 -8.81 -0.15
CA TYR A 402 -7.69 -7.69 0.73
C TYR A 402 -8.82 -7.48 1.74
N ASP A 403 -8.49 -7.10 2.98
CA ASP A 403 -9.54 -6.80 3.95
C ASP A 403 -10.03 -5.36 3.72
N LEU A 404 -11.31 -5.24 3.40
CA LEU A 404 -12.00 -3.98 3.14
C LEU A 404 -11.97 -3.03 4.35
N ASN A 405 -11.81 -3.58 5.55
CA ASN A 405 -11.84 -2.85 6.82
C ASN A 405 -10.47 -2.30 7.25
N ARG A 406 -9.39 -2.59 6.52
CA ARG A 406 -8.02 -2.21 6.91
C ARG A 406 -7.68 -0.76 6.56
N TYR A 407 -7.17 -0.02 7.55
CA TYR A 407 -6.65 1.34 7.37
C TYR A 407 -5.13 1.37 7.28
N GLY A 408 -4.44 0.48 7.98
CA GLY A 408 -2.99 0.33 7.87
C GLY A 408 -2.53 -1.12 7.83
N CYS A 409 -1.31 -1.32 7.33
CA CYS A 409 -0.66 -2.64 7.20
C CYS A 409 -1.45 -3.66 6.37
N GLU A 410 -2.36 -3.20 5.52
CA GLU A 410 -3.18 -4.01 4.62
C GLU A 410 -2.33 -4.86 3.66
N GLU A 411 -1.16 -4.38 3.24
CA GLU A 411 -0.22 -5.15 2.42
C GLU A 411 0.43 -6.28 3.21
N VAL A 412 0.82 -6.02 4.46
CA VAL A 412 1.46 -7.04 5.31
C VAL A 412 0.47 -8.16 5.57
N ASP A 413 -0.75 -7.81 5.96
CA ASP A 413 -1.84 -8.75 6.21
C ASP A 413 -2.21 -9.57 4.95
N PHE A 414 -2.35 -8.91 3.79
CA PHE A 414 -2.61 -9.60 2.52
C PHE A 414 -1.46 -10.55 2.13
N ASN A 415 -0.21 -10.09 2.19
CA ASN A 415 0.95 -10.91 1.83
C ASN A 415 1.11 -12.13 2.75
N LEU A 416 0.84 -12.00 4.06
CA LEU A 416 0.81 -13.13 4.99
C LEU A 416 -0.26 -14.14 4.61
N ARG A 417 -1.47 -13.67 4.26
CA ARG A 417 -2.58 -14.52 3.81
C ARG A 417 -2.26 -15.25 2.51
N VAL A 418 -1.67 -14.56 1.53
CA VAL A 418 -1.22 -15.16 0.26
C VAL A 418 -0.15 -16.22 0.51
N ASN A 419 0.91 -15.91 1.25
CA ASN A 419 1.98 -16.87 1.54
C ASN A 419 1.46 -18.09 2.31
N SER A 420 0.59 -17.87 3.30
CA SER A 420 0.01 -18.96 4.10
C SER A 420 -0.99 -19.81 3.31
N SER A 421 -1.44 -19.35 2.14
CA SER A 421 -2.25 -20.15 1.21
C SER A 421 -1.40 -20.99 0.26
N GLY A 422 -0.07 -21.05 0.47
CA GLY A 422 0.87 -21.79 -0.37
C GLY A 422 1.18 -21.12 -1.71
N LEU A 423 0.78 -19.86 -1.89
CA LEU A 423 0.98 -19.10 -3.12
C LEU A 423 2.38 -18.46 -3.16
N LEU A 424 2.94 -18.33 -4.36
CA LEU A 424 4.31 -17.84 -4.57
C LEU A 424 4.34 -16.31 -4.73
N LEU A 425 5.05 -15.64 -3.83
CA LEU A 425 5.41 -14.22 -3.94
C LEU A 425 6.88 -14.12 -4.38
N CYS A 426 7.22 -13.15 -5.23
CA CYS A 426 8.59 -12.92 -5.68
C CYS A 426 8.92 -11.43 -5.72
N ARG A 427 9.96 -11.01 -4.99
CA ARG A 427 10.53 -9.66 -5.07
C ARG A 427 11.76 -9.68 -5.98
N PHE A 428 11.79 -8.81 -6.98
CA PHE A 428 12.95 -8.54 -7.82
C PHE A 428 13.85 -7.54 -7.09
N ASN A 429 15.04 -7.98 -6.68
CA ASN A 429 15.99 -7.15 -5.94
C ASN A 429 16.91 -6.32 -6.83
N ASN A 430 16.91 -6.58 -8.14
CA ASN A 430 17.69 -5.83 -9.12
C ASN A 430 16.99 -4.54 -9.57
N PHE A 431 15.67 -4.43 -9.34
CA PHE A 431 14.88 -3.24 -9.61
C PHE A 431 14.57 -2.49 -8.33
N PHE A 432 14.70 -1.17 -8.38
CA PHE A 432 14.46 -0.28 -7.26
C PHE A 432 13.42 0.77 -7.60
N LEU A 433 12.48 0.97 -6.68
CA LEU A 433 11.47 2.02 -6.74
C LEU A 433 11.86 3.17 -5.82
N MET A 434 11.88 4.39 -6.35
CA MET A 434 11.96 5.61 -5.56
C MET A 434 10.55 6.16 -5.29
N LYS A 435 10.31 6.52 -4.04
CA LYS A 435 9.04 7.11 -3.58
C LYS A 435 9.25 8.56 -3.17
N LYS A 436 8.52 9.47 -3.81
CA LYS A 436 8.60 10.91 -3.51
C LYS A 436 7.98 11.20 -2.15
N HIS A 437 8.64 12.05 -1.37
CA HIS A 437 8.07 12.61 -0.16
C HIS A 437 7.01 13.65 -0.52
N ILE A 438 5.74 13.30 -0.35
CA ILE A 438 4.61 14.21 -0.50
C ILE A 438 4.05 14.52 0.90
N PRO A 439 4.08 15.79 1.35
CA PRO A 439 3.67 16.15 2.70
C PRO A 439 2.15 16.16 2.91
N VAL A 440 1.36 16.25 1.84
CA VAL A 440 -0.11 16.35 1.84
C VAL A 440 -0.73 15.01 1.43
N GLY A 441 -1.90 14.67 1.99
CA GLY A 441 -2.64 13.47 1.65
C GLY A 441 -1.99 12.18 2.15
N GLY A 442 -2.61 11.05 1.84
CA GLY A 442 -2.31 9.76 2.46
C GLY A 442 -3.06 9.52 3.76
N ASN A 443 -2.69 8.44 4.46
CA ASN A 443 -3.25 8.06 5.78
C ASN A 443 -2.93 9.08 6.91
N LYS A 444 -2.39 10.27 6.60
CA LYS A 444 -1.93 11.26 7.59
C LYS A 444 -3.01 12.29 7.98
N ASP A 445 -4.12 12.37 7.24
CA ASP A 445 -5.09 13.46 7.37
C ASP A 445 -6.41 13.05 8.05
N PHE A 446 -6.49 11.84 8.63
CA PHE A 446 -7.70 11.42 9.35
C PHE A 446 -7.73 12.04 10.76
N VAL A 447 -8.37 13.21 10.87
CA VAL A 447 -8.53 13.92 12.15
C VAL A 447 -9.76 13.39 12.87
N VAL A 448 -9.56 12.67 13.97
CA VAL A 448 -10.65 12.22 14.85
C VAL A 448 -11.21 13.43 15.60
N LYS A 449 -12.52 13.67 15.45
CA LYS A 449 -13.24 14.78 16.10
C LYS A 449 -14.41 14.24 16.94
N PRO A 450 -14.85 14.97 17.97
CA PRO A 450 -16.07 14.62 18.70
C PRO A 450 -17.31 14.92 17.84
N LYS A 451 -18.30 14.00 17.80
CA LYS A 451 -19.48 14.09 16.91
C LYS A 451 -20.49 15.16 17.38
N LEU A 452 -20.69 15.33 18.70
CA LEU A 452 -21.63 16.30 19.28
C LEU A 452 -21.23 16.66 20.73
N MET A 453 -20.54 17.79 20.94
CA MET A 453 -20.63 18.64 22.15
C MET A 453 -20.13 20.06 21.80
N GLU A 454 -20.87 21.10 22.20
CA GLU A 454 -20.53 22.54 22.08
C GLU A 454 -19.27 22.97 22.84
N ILE A 455 -18.49 22.03 23.37
CA ILE A 455 -17.26 22.33 24.08
C ILE A 455 -16.14 22.33 23.06
N GLU A 456 -15.74 23.54 22.63
CA GLU A 456 -14.49 23.84 21.92
C GLU A 456 -13.26 23.50 22.78
N ASN A 457 -13.15 22.27 23.30
CA ASN A 457 -11.89 21.79 23.86
C ASN A 457 -10.97 21.43 22.69
N LYS A 458 -10.10 22.37 22.32
CA LYS A 458 -9.01 22.23 21.34
C LYS A 458 -7.94 21.18 21.72
N ALA A 459 -8.17 20.37 22.75
CA ALA A 459 -7.26 19.32 23.16
C ALA A 459 -7.37 18.13 22.20
N SER A 460 -6.23 17.62 21.73
CA SER A 460 -6.17 16.42 20.89
C SER A 460 -6.71 15.20 21.65
N ILE A 461 -7.67 14.49 21.06
CA ILE A 461 -8.22 13.25 21.64
C ILE A 461 -7.12 12.17 21.64
N SER A 462 -6.86 11.61 22.81
CA SER A 462 -5.86 10.54 22.99
C SER A 462 -6.38 9.22 22.41
N PRO A 463 -5.52 8.38 21.79
CA PRO A 463 -5.91 7.04 21.33
C PRO A 463 -6.52 6.15 22.42
N SER A 464 -6.21 6.40 23.69
CA SER A 464 -6.83 5.67 24.81
C SER A 464 -8.33 5.95 24.98
N GLN A 465 -8.84 7.02 24.39
CA GLN A 465 -10.26 7.42 24.41
C GLN A 465 -11.03 6.90 23.19
N TYR A 466 -10.37 6.20 22.26
CA TYR A 466 -11.01 5.63 21.08
C TYR A 466 -11.86 4.39 21.40
N VAL A 467 -11.68 3.85 22.60
CA VAL A 467 -12.40 2.71 23.14
C VAL A 467 -12.99 3.10 24.48
N CYS A 468 -14.23 2.70 24.73
CA CYS A 468 -14.95 2.95 25.96
C CYS A 468 -15.66 1.69 26.46
N ALA A 469 -16.13 1.72 27.71
CA ALA A 469 -17.04 0.69 28.19
C ALA A 469 -18.41 0.88 27.50
N PRO A 470 -19.13 -0.21 27.17
CA PRO A 470 -20.36 -0.13 26.41
C PRO A 470 -21.44 0.81 26.98
N ASP A 471 -21.53 0.90 28.30
CA ASP A 471 -22.54 1.70 29.01
C ASP A 471 -21.97 3.05 29.51
N SER A 472 -20.84 3.50 28.96
CA SER A 472 -20.22 4.76 29.39
C SER A 472 -20.80 5.99 28.67
N GLU A 473 -21.07 7.06 29.42
CA GLU A 473 -21.47 8.38 28.91
C GLU A 473 -20.24 9.18 28.39
N GLN A 474 -19.39 8.56 27.57
CA GLN A 474 -18.21 9.21 27.00
C GLN A 474 -18.52 9.96 25.70
N THR A 475 -17.66 10.94 25.37
CA THR A 475 -17.74 11.71 24.13
C THR A 475 -17.61 10.78 22.92
N LEU A 476 -18.64 10.78 22.07
CA LEU A 476 -18.69 9.97 20.86
C LEU A 476 -17.87 10.62 19.74
N LEU A 477 -17.18 9.81 18.95
CA LEU A 477 -16.20 10.23 17.96
C LEU A 477 -16.74 10.06 16.54
N GLU A 478 -16.48 11.07 15.70
CA GLU A 478 -16.78 11.09 14.28
C GLU A 478 -15.61 10.47 13.50
N ALA A 479 -15.52 9.14 13.55
CA ALA A 479 -14.50 8.36 12.85
C ALA A 479 -14.98 6.91 12.63
N PRO A 480 -14.58 6.20 11.57
CA PRO A 480 -14.91 4.78 11.39
C PRO A 480 -14.43 3.90 12.55
N ALA A 481 -15.25 2.94 12.98
CA ALA A 481 -14.96 2.05 14.10
C ALA A 481 -13.66 1.27 13.93
N GLN A 482 -13.40 0.78 12.72
CA GLN A 482 -12.18 0.06 12.33
C GLN A 482 -10.93 0.92 12.51
N PHE A 483 -10.99 2.19 12.11
CA PHE A 483 -9.87 3.14 12.26
C PHE A 483 -9.57 3.42 13.73
N LEU A 484 -10.62 3.62 14.55
CA LEU A 484 -10.50 3.81 15.99
C LEU A 484 -9.87 2.59 16.66
N LEU A 485 -10.32 1.39 16.29
CA LEU A 485 -9.78 0.13 16.79
C LEU A 485 -8.30 -0.04 16.43
N GLU A 486 -7.93 0.08 15.14
CA GLU A 486 -6.53 -0.08 14.71
C GLU A 486 -5.61 0.94 15.39
N SER A 487 -6.07 2.18 15.52
CA SER A 487 -5.34 3.24 16.22
C SER A 487 -5.21 2.96 17.72
N PHE A 488 -6.25 2.41 18.36
CA PHE A 488 -6.19 1.99 19.75
C PHE A 488 -5.20 0.83 19.95
N LEU A 489 -5.27 -0.21 19.12
CA LEU A 489 -4.36 -1.35 19.18
C LEU A 489 -2.91 -0.91 18.99
N GLN A 490 -2.62 -0.05 18.02
CA GLN A 490 -1.27 0.42 17.77
C GLN A 490 -0.65 1.17 18.98
N ASN A 491 -1.46 1.94 19.71
CA ASN A 491 -0.95 2.84 20.77
C ASN A 491 -1.16 2.31 22.20
N CYS A 492 -2.15 1.44 22.42
CA CYS A 492 -2.60 1.00 23.75
C CYS A 492 -2.51 -0.51 23.98
N SER A 493 -1.96 -1.30 23.04
CA SER A 493 -1.85 -2.76 23.20
C SER A 493 -1.00 -3.21 24.40
N HIS A 494 -0.09 -2.38 24.90
CA HIS A 494 0.62 -2.67 26.16
C HIS A 494 -0.34 -2.85 27.35
N ARG A 495 -1.53 -2.26 27.31
CA ARG A 495 -2.60 -2.44 28.32
C ARG A 495 -3.38 -3.72 28.11
N LEU A 496 -3.58 -4.13 26.85
CA LEU A 496 -4.29 -5.36 26.51
C LEU A 496 -3.41 -6.61 26.75
N PHE A 497 -2.18 -6.60 26.27
CA PHE A 497 -1.26 -7.73 26.30
C PHE A 497 0.00 -7.42 27.12
N PRO A 498 -0.12 -7.18 28.44
CA PRO A 498 1.01 -6.76 29.27
C PRO A 498 2.14 -7.81 29.32
N LYS A 499 1.81 -9.09 29.15
CA LYS A 499 2.80 -10.19 29.12
C LYS A 499 3.59 -10.31 27.81
N ALA A 500 3.10 -9.67 26.75
CA ALA A 500 3.72 -9.69 25.42
C ALA A 500 4.71 -8.54 25.21
N VAL A 501 4.63 -7.49 26.03
CA VAL A 501 5.47 -6.30 25.95
C VAL A 501 6.94 -6.69 26.10
N GLN A 502 7.74 -6.42 25.06
CA GLN A 502 9.17 -6.76 24.99
C GLN A 502 9.48 -8.26 25.20
N ASN A 503 8.49 -9.13 25.01
CA ASN A 503 8.62 -10.58 25.20
C ASN A 503 8.53 -11.32 23.86
N ARG A 504 9.64 -11.32 23.11
CA ARG A 504 9.73 -11.96 21.79
C ARG A 504 9.61 -13.49 21.84
N ASN A 505 9.92 -14.11 22.98
CA ASN A 505 9.85 -15.56 23.16
C ASN A 505 8.41 -16.07 23.24
N ASN A 506 7.47 -15.22 23.66
CA ASN A 506 6.06 -15.58 23.81
C ASN A 506 5.21 -14.57 23.02
N PRO A 507 5.09 -14.72 21.70
CA PRO A 507 4.32 -13.77 20.88
C PRO A 507 2.82 -13.82 21.20
N VAL A 508 2.08 -12.82 20.69
CA VAL A 508 0.62 -12.85 20.64
C VAL A 508 0.19 -13.62 19.40
N LEU A 509 -0.65 -14.64 19.57
CA LEU A 509 -1.21 -15.39 18.45
C LEU A 509 -2.33 -14.59 17.79
N SER A 510 -2.24 -14.35 16.48
CA SER A 510 -3.28 -13.73 15.66
C SER A 510 -3.70 -14.69 14.55
N ILE A 511 -5.00 -14.98 14.48
CA ILE A 511 -5.56 -15.95 13.54
C ILE A 511 -6.28 -15.23 12.41
N ASP A 512 -6.02 -15.65 11.17
CA ASP A 512 -6.59 -15.19 9.89
C ASP A 512 -6.38 -13.71 9.53
N SER A 513 -6.02 -12.87 10.48
CA SER A 513 -5.68 -11.48 10.20
C SER A 513 -4.54 -10.97 11.06
N TYR A 514 -3.67 -10.19 10.44
CA TYR A 514 -2.62 -9.43 11.08
C TYR A 514 -3.11 -8.01 11.41
N LEU A 515 -3.05 -7.67 12.70
CA LEU A 515 -3.33 -6.35 13.24
C LEU A 515 -2.08 -5.79 13.91
N ASN A 516 -1.84 -4.49 13.74
CA ASN A 516 -0.72 -3.82 14.37
C ASN A 516 -0.98 -3.62 15.88
N LEU A 517 -0.24 -4.32 16.73
CA LEU A 517 -0.29 -4.28 18.19
C LEU A 517 0.83 -3.43 18.82
N SER A 518 1.56 -2.61 18.05
CA SER A 518 2.77 -1.85 18.46
C SER A 518 4.11 -2.60 18.23
N PRO A 519 5.23 -1.87 18.06
CA PRO A 519 6.55 -2.47 17.82
C PRO A 519 7.11 -3.22 19.03
N GLU A 520 6.54 -3.05 20.23
CA GLU A 520 6.96 -3.75 21.45
C GLU A 520 6.40 -5.17 21.55
N ILE A 521 5.35 -5.48 20.79
CA ILE A 521 4.62 -6.75 20.84
C ILE A 521 4.86 -7.51 19.54
N THR A 522 5.37 -8.73 19.65
CA THR A 522 5.56 -9.63 18.50
C THR A 522 4.27 -10.40 18.23
N VAL A 523 3.86 -10.45 16.96
CA VAL A 523 2.65 -11.16 16.51
C VAL A 523 3.03 -12.44 15.78
N CYS A 524 2.48 -13.58 16.21
CA CYS A 524 2.55 -14.83 15.46
C CYS A 524 1.28 -14.98 14.64
N TYR A 525 1.42 -14.96 13.32
CA TYR A 525 0.30 -15.08 12.39
C TYR A 525 0.06 -16.55 12.02
N ILE A 526 -1.20 -16.99 12.06
CA ILE A 526 -1.64 -18.31 11.61
C ILE A 526 -2.92 -18.19 10.77
N ASN A 527 -3.01 -18.93 9.68
CA ASN A 527 -4.21 -19.08 8.87
C ASN A 527 -4.97 -20.35 9.31
N SER A 528 -6.27 -20.25 9.57
CA SER A 528 -7.12 -21.33 10.06
C SER A 528 -7.56 -22.31 8.96
N ARG A 529 -7.39 -21.97 7.68
CA ARG A 529 -7.90 -22.78 6.57
C ARG A 529 -7.20 -24.14 6.44
N PRO A 530 -7.91 -25.23 6.06
CA PRO A 530 -7.36 -26.60 6.08
C PRO A 530 -6.12 -26.86 5.22
N HIS A 531 -5.94 -26.12 4.13
CA HIS A 531 -4.80 -26.25 3.20
C HIS A 531 -3.73 -25.18 3.41
N SER A 532 -3.75 -24.48 4.54
CA SER A 532 -2.79 -23.43 4.81
C SER A 532 -1.41 -23.97 5.21
N THR A 533 -0.37 -23.31 4.69
CA THR A 533 1.03 -23.54 5.05
C THR A 533 1.42 -22.54 6.13
N ASN A 534 1.24 -22.95 7.39
CA ASN A 534 1.60 -22.15 8.55
C ASN A 534 3.02 -22.42 9.03
N LEU A 535 3.57 -21.49 9.81
CA LEU A 535 4.83 -21.69 10.54
C LEU A 535 4.71 -22.85 11.53
N ASN A 536 5.83 -23.54 11.77
CA ASN A 536 5.88 -24.58 12.78
C ASN A 536 5.79 -23.93 14.18
N HIS A 537 4.76 -24.28 14.94
CA HIS A 537 4.48 -23.72 16.27
C HIS A 537 4.85 -24.69 17.41
N GLN A 538 5.55 -25.79 17.11
CA GLN A 538 5.97 -26.76 18.11
C GLN A 538 6.89 -26.12 19.16
N GLY A 539 6.47 -26.21 20.43
CA GLY A 539 7.23 -25.67 21.56
C GLY A 539 7.00 -24.18 21.85
N LEU A 540 6.20 -23.48 21.04
CA LEU A 540 5.81 -22.10 21.32
C LEU A 540 4.74 -22.03 22.40
N VAL A 541 4.89 -21.03 23.26
CA VAL A 541 3.88 -20.68 24.27
C VAL A 541 3.52 -19.21 24.04
N PHE A 542 2.22 -18.93 23.94
CA PHE A 542 1.72 -17.61 23.59
C PHE A 542 1.38 -16.79 24.83
N SER A 543 1.68 -15.49 24.77
CA SER A 543 1.37 -14.54 25.86
C SER A 543 -0.01 -13.88 25.69
N GLY A 544 -0.65 -14.08 24.53
CA GLY A 544 -2.02 -13.67 24.26
C GLY A 544 -2.59 -14.28 22.99
N LEU A 545 -3.90 -14.13 22.82
CA LEU A 545 -4.68 -14.56 21.66
C LEU A 545 -5.52 -13.38 21.16
N LEU A 546 -5.40 -13.06 19.87
CA LEU A 546 -6.19 -12.05 19.19
C LEU A 546 -7.07 -12.71 18.12
N LEU A 547 -8.38 -12.51 18.27
CA LEU A 547 -9.41 -13.03 17.39
C LEU A 547 -10.20 -11.84 16.82
N TYR A 548 -10.00 -11.54 15.54
CA TYR A 548 -10.67 -10.42 14.85
C TYR A 548 -11.63 -10.96 13.80
N LEU A 549 -12.93 -10.66 13.96
CA LEU A 549 -13.99 -11.01 13.01
C LEU A 549 -13.84 -12.45 12.46
N CYS A 550 -13.71 -13.42 13.38
CA CYS A 550 -13.27 -14.77 13.05
C CYS A 550 -14.07 -15.43 11.95
N ASP A 551 -13.34 -16.04 11.00
CA ASP A 551 -13.93 -16.91 9.99
C ASP A 551 -14.59 -18.14 10.66
N SER A 552 -15.52 -18.73 9.94
CA SER A 552 -16.17 -20.01 10.22
C SER A 552 -15.16 -21.14 10.42
N PHE A 553 -14.01 -21.11 9.74
CA PHE A 553 -12.94 -22.11 9.85
C PHE A 553 -12.20 -22.11 11.19
N VAL A 554 -12.26 -21.02 11.96
CA VAL A 554 -11.73 -21.00 13.33
C VAL A 554 -12.66 -21.84 14.20
N VAL A 555 -12.14 -22.94 14.75
CA VAL A 555 -12.89 -23.90 15.59
C VAL A 555 -12.15 -24.18 16.89
N SER A 556 -12.88 -24.57 17.95
CA SER A 556 -12.29 -24.94 19.27
C SER A 556 -11.12 -25.93 19.14
N GLY A 557 -11.27 -26.96 18.31
CA GLY A 557 -10.21 -27.96 18.08
C GLY A 557 -8.91 -27.42 17.46
N LEU A 558 -8.95 -26.27 16.78
CA LEU A 558 -7.74 -25.57 16.32
C LEU A 558 -7.06 -24.86 17.50
N LEU A 559 -7.83 -24.16 18.33
CA LEU A 559 -7.29 -23.39 19.46
C LEU A 559 -6.62 -24.26 20.51
N LYS A 560 -7.19 -25.45 20.78
CA LYS A 560 -6.64 -26.45 21.72
C LYS A 560 -5.25 -26.98 21.33
N ARG A 561 -4.76 -26.68 20.11
CA ARG A 561 -3.40 -27.05 19.68
C ARG A 561 -2.33 -26.09 20.21
N PHE A 562 -2.73 -24.89 20.62
CA PHE A 562 -1.83 -23.85 21.10
C PHE A 562 -1.72 -23.87 22.62
N ARG A 563 -0.56 -23.47 23.13
CA ARG A 563 -0.29 -23.38 24.57
C ARG A 563 -0.18 -21.93 24.97
N PHE A 564 -0.84 -21.55 26.05
CA PHE A 564 -0.84 -20.17 26.55
C PHE A 564 -0.18 -20.10 27.92
N LEU A 565 0.45 -18.96 28.20
CA LEU A 565 0.94 -18.66 29.54
C LEU A 565 -0.25 -18.49 30.50
N LYS A 566 -0.12 -18.97 31.74
CA LYS A 566 -1.07 -18.65 32.80
C LYS A 566 -1.24 -17.15 32.92
N GLY A 567 -2.47 -16.63 32.81
CA GLY A 567 -2.76 -15.20 32.79
C GLY A 567 -2.37 -14.47 31.49
N ALA A 568 -2.21 -15.19 30.37
CA ALA A 568 -2.23 -14.62 29.03
C ALA A 568 -3.57 -13.90 28.78
N THR A 569 -3.58 -12.90 27.91
CA THR A 569 -4.81 -12.17 27.56
C THR A 569 -5.40 -12.68 26.25
N LEU A 570 -6.69 -12.99 26.24
CA LEU A 570 -7.51 -13.18 25.05
C LEU A 570 -8.20 -11.87 24.71
N CYS A 571 -8.27 -11.50 23.43
CA CYS A 571 -9.07 -10.40 22.92
C CYS A 571 -9.90 -10.88 21.72
N VAL A 572 -11.22 -10.90 21.86
CA VAL A 572 -12.17 -11.28 20.81
C VAL A 572 -12.89 -10.03 20.33
N ILE A 573 -12.82 -9.72 19.03
CA ILE A 573 -13.40 -8.53 18.40
C ILE A 573 -14.47 -8.96 17.38
N CYS A 574 -15.68 -8.41 17.49
CA CYS A 574 -16.85 -8.74 16.68
C CYS A 574 -17.66 -7.49 16.29
N GLN A 575 -18.56 -7.63 15.32
CA GLN A 575 -19.42 -6.54 14.83
C GLN A 575 -20.51 -6.13 15.83
N ASP A 576 -20.95 -7.06 16.68
CA ASP A 576 -22.00 -6.83 17.67
C ASP A 576 -21.82 -7.75 18.89
N ARG A 577 -22.53 -7.41 19.98
CA ARG A 577 -22.51 -8.18 21.24
C ARG A 577 -22.99 -9.62 21.09
N SER A 578 -24.00 -9.86 20.25
CA SER A 578 -24.55 -11.21 20.05
C SER A 578 -23.54 -12.11 19.35
N SER A 579 -22.92 -11.62 18.27
CA SER A 579 -21.84 -12.29 17.55
C SER A 579 -20.64 -12.58 18.45
N LEU A 580 -20.31 -11.66 19.35
CA LEU A 580 -19.25 -11.85 20.34
C LEU A 580 -19.56 -13.02 21.30
N ARG A 581 -20.76 -13.04 21.88
CA ARG A 581 -21.19 -14.12 22.79
C ARG A 581 -21.29 -15.47 22.06
N GLN A 582 -21.83 -15.47 20.84
CA GLN A 582 -21.88 -16.67 20.00
C GLN A 582 -20.47 -17.21 19.69
N THR A 583 -19.51 -16.33 19.40
CA THR A 583 -18.13 -16.74 19.12
C THR A 583 -17.45 -17.38 20.32
N ILE A 584 -17.67 -16.84 21.53
CA ILE A 584 -17.13 -17.40 22.78
C ILE A 584 -17.64 -18.82 23.02
N VAL A 585 -18.95 -19.02 22.84
CA VAL A 585 -19.58 -20.35 22.99
C VAL A 585 -19.13 -21.30 21.89
N ARG A 586 -19.13 -20.86 20.63
CA ARG A 586 -18.70 -21.64 19.46
C ARG A 586 -17.27 -22.17 19.58
N LEU A 587 -16.39 -21.39 20.20
CA LEU A 587 -14.98 -21.71 20.38
C LEU A 587 -14.66 -22.33 21.74
N GLU A 588 -15.66 -22.58 22.59
CA GLU A 588 -15.52 -23.18 23.93
C GLU A 588 -14.49 -22.42 24.80
N LEU A 589 -14.42 -21.09 24.68
CA LEU A 589 -13.37 -20.31 25.33
C LEU A 589 -13.55 -20.24 26.85
N GLU A 590 -14.75 -20.46 27.37
CA GLU A 590 -15.04 -20.41 28.82
C GLU A 590 -14.36 -21.54 29.61
N ASP A 591 -13.93 -22.62 28.94
CA ASP A 591 -13.25 -23.75 29.57
C ASP A 591 -11.82 -23.38 30.03
N GLU A 592 -11.12 -22.55 29.26
CA GLU A 592 -9.70 -22.20 29.50
C GLU A 592 -9.49 -20.72 29.86
N TRP A 593 -10.50 -19.86 29.65
CA TRP A 593 -10.39 -18.42 29.82
C TRP A 593 -11.43 -17.88 30.80
N GLN A 594 -10.96 -17.10 31.78
CA GLN A 594 -11.80 -16.37 32.72
C GLN A 594 -12.20 -15.01 32.15
N PHE A 595 -13.51 -14.79 32.00
CA PHE A 595 -14.11 -13.53 31.55
C PHE A 595 -14.71 -12.74 32.73
N ARG A 596 -14.73 -11.41 32.63
CA ARG A 596 -15.44 -10.52 33.57
C ARG A 596 -16.28 -9.52 32.78
N LEU A 597 -17.40 -9.10 33.36
CA LEU A 597 -18.29 -8.11 32.72
C LEU A 597 -17.59 -6.77 32.45
N ARG A 598 -16.68 -6.35 33.34
CA ARG A 598 -15.89 -5.12 33.20
C ARG A 598 -14.82 -5.16 32.10
N ASP A 599 -14.59 -6.33 31.52
CA ASP A 599 -13.56 -6.59 30.52
C ASP A 599 -14.15 -6.56 29.09
N GLU A 600 -15.39 -6.07 28.95
CA GLU A 600 -16.10 -5.79 27.68
C GLU A 600 -15.95 -4.31 27.30
N PHE A 601 -15.65 -4.06 26.04
CA PHE A 601 -15.35 -2.75 25.49
C PHE A 601 -16.04 -2.57 24.13
N GLN A 602 -16.20 -1.30 23.72
CA GLN A 602 -16.62 -0.95 22.37
C GLN A 602 -15.79 0.23 21.85
N THR A 603 -15.74 0.42 20.53
CA THR A 603 -15.19 1.65 19.95
C THR A 603 -16.10 2.84 20.27
N ALA A 604 -15.50 4.02 20.49
CA ALA A 604 -16.20 5.23 20.94
C ALA A 604 -17.01 5.89 19.81
N ASN A 605 -17.89 5.13 19.16
CA ASN A 605 -18.75 5.55 18.06
C ASN A 605 -20.20 5.73 18.53
N CYS A 606 -20.98 6.52 17.79
CA CYS A 606 -22.43 6.47 17.91
C CYS A 606 -22.97 5.11 17.44
N SER A 607 -24.12 4.70 17.97
CA SER A 607 -24.79 3.47 17.56
C SER A 607 -25.07 3.38 16.05
N GLU A 608 -25.39 4.51 15.43
CA GLU A 608 -25.60 4.64 13.97
C GLU A 608 -24.34 4.30 13.16
N ASP A 609 -23.15 4.56 13.70
CA ASP A 609 -21.86 4.34 13.02
C ASP A 609 -21.33 2.91 13.24
N ARG A 610 -22.17 2.00 13.77
CA ARG A 610 -21.88 0.57 13.98
C ARG A 610 -20.54 0.34 14.73
N PRO A 611 -20.47 0.59 16.04
CA PRO A 611 -19.27 0.36 16.84
C PRO A 611 -18.83 -1.11 16.78
N LEU A 612 -17.52 -1.34 16.92
CA LEU A 612 -16.98 -2.68 17.11
C LEU A 612 -16.95 -3.02 18.60
N TYR A 613 -17.32 -4.25 18.93
CA TYR A 613 -17.36 -4.76 20.29
C TYR A 613 -16.23 -5.74 20.51
N PHE A 614 -15.61 -5.69 21.69
CA PHE A 614 -14.61 -6.68 22.05
C PHE A 614 -14.60 -7.04 23.52
N LEU A 615 -14.23 -8.28 23.80
CA LEU A 615 -14.18 -8.85 25.13
C LEU A 615 -12.78 -9.39 25.38
N THR A 616 -12.27 -9.06 26.56
CA THR A 616 -10.99 -9.58 27.02
C THR A 616 -11.16 -10.65 28.10
N GLY A 617 -10.30 -11.65 28.08
CA GLY A 617 -10.29 -12.76 29.04
C GLY A 617 -8.88 -13.09 29.49
N ARG A 618 -8.74 -13.80 30.62
CA ARG A 618 -7.44 -14.24 31.15
C ARG A 618 -7.35 -15.76 31.18
N HIS A 619 -6.27 -16.31 30.67
CA HIS A 619 -6.03 -17.76 30.71
C HIS A 619 -5.84 -18.24 32.16
N VAL A 620 -6.48 -19.36 32.52
CA VAL A 620 -6.46 -19.95 33.88
C VAL A 620 -5.10 -20.57 34.24
#